data_AF-A0AAJ0U523-F1
#
_entry.id   AF-A0AAJ0U523-F1
#
_cell.length_a   1.000
_cell.length_b   1.000
_cell.length_c   1.000
_cell.angle_alpha   90.00
_cell.angle_beta   90.00
_cell.angle_gamma   90.00
#
_symmetry.space_group_name_H-M   'P 1'
#
loop_
_entity.id
_entity.type
_entity.pdbx_description
1 polymer ?
#
loop_
_entity_poly.entity_id
_entity_poly.type
_entity_poly.pdbx_seq_one_letter_code
_entity_poly.pdbx_strand_id
1 'polypeptide(L)' 'MSALPRQALDWLCAGRSDYQAFQQRKRTRVYRRNRTACLYTWAGAAGLLLVCGATSCLITFGLIATLICFTLLDPD' A
#
# COMPACT_ATOMS: atom_id res chain seq x y z
N MET A 1 11.89 -1.20 9.50
CA MET A 1 11.96 -1.81 10.85
C MET A 1 10.77 -1.26 11.65
N SER A 2 9.63 -1.94 11.62
CA SER A 2 9.11 -2.66 12.79
C SER A 2 8.27 -3.85 12.34
N ALA A 3 8.91 -5.01 12.17
CA ALA A 3 8.17 -6.25 11.92
C ALA A 3 7.73 -6.82 13.27
N LEU A 4 6.63 -6.29 13.84
CA LEU A 4 5.95 -7.03 14.90
C LEU A 4 5.56 -8.40 14.31
N PRO A 5 5.86 -9.51 14.99
CA PRO A 5 5.47 -10.82 14.51
C PRO A 5 3.95 -10.85 14.35
N ARG A 6 3.46 -11.35 13.19
CA ARG A 6 2.01 -11.39 12.88
C ARG A 6 1.18 -11.93 14.04
N GLN A 7 1.70 -12.92 14.74
CA GLN A 7 1.08 -13.53 15.90
C GLN A 7 0.85 -12.55 17.07
N ALA A 8 1.79 -11.63 17.32
CA ALA A 8 1.63 -10.61 18.36
C ALA A 8 0.60 -9.54 17.96
N LEU A 9 0.55 -9.20 16.67
CA LEU A 9 -0.46 -8.29 16.10
C LEU A 9 -1.85 -8.93 16.12
N ASP A 10 -1.95 -10.20 15.72
CA ASP A 10 -3.19 -10.99 15.79
C ASP A 10 -3.65 -11.12 17.25
N TRP A 11 -2.74 -11.30 18.20
CA TRP A 11 -3.06 -11.34 19.64
C TRP A 11 -3.57 -9.98 20.17
N LEU A 12 -2.87 -8.88 19.85
CA LEU A 12 -3.27 -7.52 20.24
C LEU A 12 -4.61 -7.10 19.60
N CYS A 13 -4.88 -7.55 18.38
CA CYS A 13 -6.05 -7.15 17.60
C CYS A 13 -7.15 -8.23 17.56
N ALA A 14 -7.01 -9.33 18.32
CA ALA A 14 -7.90 -10.50 18.26
C ALA A 14 -9.39 -10.15 18.44
N GLY A 15 -9.68 -9.11 19.22
CA GLY A 15 -11.04 -8.64 19.50
C GLY A 15 -11.57 -7.53 18.56
N ARG A 16 -10.78 -7.05 17.59
CA ARG A 16 -11.18 -5.92 16.74
C ARG A 16 -11.79 -6.43 15.43
N SER A 17 -13.09 -6.24 15.26
CA SER A 17 -13.84 -6.59 14.04
C SER A 17 -13.24 -5.96 12.78
N ASP A 18 -12.77 -4.71 12.87
CA ASP A 18 -12.11 -4.02 11.75
C ASP A 18 -10.84 -4.72 11.27
N TYR A 19 -10.06 -5.28 12.21
CA TYR A 19 -8.83 -5.98 11.87
C TYR A 19 -9.11 -7.29 11.14
N GLN A 20 -10.13 -8.03 11.58
CA GLN A 20 -10.57 -9.25 10.91
C GLN A 20 -11.17 -8.94 9.53
N ALA A 21 -11.99 -7.90 9.40
CA ALA A 21 -12.53 -7.45 8.13
C ALA A 21 -11.42 -7.03 7.15
N PHE A 22 -10.39 -6.32 7.64
CA PHE A 22 -9.23 -5.94 6.83
C PHE A 22 -8.38 -7.15 6.41
N GLN A 23 -8.19 -8.14 7.28
CA GLN A 23 -7.51 -9.40 6.96
C GLN A 23 -8.29 -10.25 5.95
N GLN A 24 -9.62 -10.27 6.05
CA GLN A 24 -10.49 -10.92 5.06
C GLN A 24 -10.38 -10.22 3.70
N ARG A 25 -10.47 -8.88 3.65
CA ARG A 25 -10.28 -8.09 2.41
C ARG A 25 -8.90 -8.35 1.79
N LYS A 26 -7.85 -8.50 2.61
CA LYS A 26 -6.49 -8.86 2.17
C LYS A 26 -6.39 -10.20 1.46
N ARG A 27 -7.26 -11.16 1.79
CA ARG A 27 -7.26 -12.50 1.17
C ARG A 27 -7.90 -12.52 -0.21
N THR A 28 -8.75 -11.55 -0.52
CA THR A 28 -9.49 -11.43 -1.78
C THR A 28 -8.57 -11.22 -2.98
N ARG A 29 -8.90 -11.81 -4.14
CA ARG A 29 -8.12 -11.66 -5.38
C ARG A 29 -8.01 -10.20 -5.84
N VAL A 30 -9.05 -9.40 -5.60
CA VAL A 30 -9.10 -7.96 -5.91
C VAL A 30 -8.00 -7.20 -5.16
N TYR A 31 -7.88 -7.40 -3.84
CA TYR A 31 -6.84 -6.75 -3.04
C TYR A 31 -5.42 -7.11 -3.52
N ARG A 32 -5.18 -8.36 -3.90
CA ARG A 32 -3.88 -8.76 -4.44
C ARG A 32 -3.58 -8.07 -5.77
N ARG A 33 -4.56 -7.99 -6.67
CA ARG A 33 -4.44 -7.30 -7.96
C ARG A 33 -4.16 -5.80 -7.76
N ASN A 34 -4.86 -5.17 -6.83
CA ASN A 34 -4.70 -3.74 -6.52
C ASN A 34 -3.34 -3.47 -5.85
N ARG A 35 -2.87 -4.38 -4.99
CA ARG A 35 -1.52 -4.33 -4.43
C ARG A 35 -0.45 -4.44 -5.52
N THR A 36 -0.61 -5.35 -6.48
CA THR A 36 0.32 -5.47 -7.62
C THR A 36 0.32 -4.23 -8.49
N ALA A 37 -0.86 -3.64 -8.76
CA ALA A 37 -0.96 -2.37 -9.49
C ALA A 37 -0.22 -1.23 -8.76
N CYS A 38 -0.44 -1.09 -7.45
CA CYS A 38 0.26 -0.11 -6.62
C CYS A 38 1.78 -0.31 -6.63
N LEU A 39 2.28 -1.56 -6.62
CA LEU A 39 3.71 -1.85 -6.78
C LEU A 39 4.26 -1.38 -8.13
N TYR A 40 3.51 -1.59 -9.23
CA TYR A 40 3.90 -1.08 -10.55
C TYR A 40 3.89 0.46 -10.60
N THR A 41 2.95 1.12 -9.94
CA THR A 41 2.93 2.58 -9.82
C THR A 41 4.17 3.10 -9.11
N TRP A 42 4.55 2.47 -8.00
CA TRP A 42 5.78 2.80 -7.27
C TRP A 42 7.05 2.51 -8.08
N ALA A 43 7.07 1.41 -8.85
CA ALA A 43 8.18 1.11 -9.75
C ALA A 43 8.31 2.16 -10.87
N GLY A 44 7.19 2.58 -11.45
CA GLY A 44 7.16 3.67 -12.44
C GLY A 44 7.62 5.00 -11.86
N ALA A 45 7.13 5.36 -10.67
CA ALA A 45 7.56 6.55 -9.93
C ALA A 45 9.07 6.53 -9.64
N ALA A 46 9.61 5.40 -9.19
CA ALA A 46 11.04 5.23 -8.97
C ALA A 46 11.84 5.40 -10.28
N GLY A 47 11.37 4.82 -11.39
CA GLY A 47 11.97 5.02 -12.71
C GLY A 47 11.97 6.49 -13.14
N LEU A 48 10.85 7.18 -12.97
CA LEU A 48 10.73 8.62 -13.23
C LEU A 48 11.66 9.45 -12.34
N LEU A 49 11.84 9.06 -11.08
CA LEU A 49 12.74 9.74 -10.16
C LEU A 49 14.21 9.65 -10.55
N LEU A 50 14.63 8.52 -11.12
CA LEU A 50 15.98 8.36 -11.66
C LEU A 50 16.26 9.31 -12.82
N VAL A 51 15.23 9.71 -13.57
CA VAL A 51 15.34 10.64 -14.71
C VAL A 51 15.23 12.11 -14.25
N CYS A 52 14.40 12.38 -13.23
CA CYS A 52 13.98 13.74 -12.90
C CYS A 52 15.01 14.54 -12.07
N GLY A 53 15.89 13.87 -11.30
CA GLY A 53 17.04 14.48 -10.60
C GLY A 53 16.73 15.54 -9.52
N ALA A 54 15.51 16.07 -9.47
CA ALA A 54 15.10 17.16 -8.59
C ALA A 54 14.23 16.66 -7.43
N THR A 55 14.44 17.26 -6.26
CA THR A 55 13.72 16.93 -5.02
C THR A 55 12.21 17.21 -5.13
N SER A 56 11.80 18.15 -5.97
CA SER A 56 10.39 18.42 -6.26
C SER A 56 9.69 17.23 -6.93
N CYS A 57 10.43 16.45 -7.72
CA CYS A 57 9.89 15.26 -8.36
C CYS A 57 9.56 14.15 -7.35
N LEU A 58 10.33 14.04 -6.25
CA LEU A 58 10.06 13.08 -5.16
C LEU A 58 8.68 13.29 -4.56
N ILE A 59 8.35 14.55 -4.26
CA ILE A 59 7.08 14.91 -3.64
C ILE A 59 5.92 14.63 -4.61
N THR A 60 6.05 15.08 -5.86
CA THR A 60 4.99 14.90 -6.87
C THR A 60 4.76 13.43 -7.20
N PHE A 61 5.80 12.66 -7.49
CA PHE A 61 5.65 11.24 -7.82
C PHE A 61 5.21 10.41 -6.61
N GLY A 62 5.69 10.74 -5.40
CA GLY A 62 5.24 10.13 -4.17
C GLY A 62 3.75 10.37 -3.90
N LEU A 63 3.28 11.62 -4.06
CA LEU A 63 1.87 11.97 -3.91
C LEU A 63 0.99 11.24 -4.92
N ILE A 64 1.37 11.26 -6.20
CA ILE A 64 0.62 10.59 -7.28
C ILE A 64 0.56 9.08 -6.99
N ALA A 65 1.67 8.44 -6.65
CA ALA A 65 1.69 7.02 -6.32
C ALA A 65 0.80 6.70 -5.11
N THR A 66 0.86 7.54 -4.07
CA THR A 66 0.06 7.36 -2.84
C THR A 66 -1.43 7.52 -3.11
N LEU A 67 -1.82 8.54 -3.89
CA LEU A 67 -3.22 8.77 -4.28
C LEU A 67 -3.76 7.63 -5.15
N ILE A 68 -2.99 7.16 -6.13
CA ILE A 68 -3.36 6.01 -6.96
C ILE A 68 -3.51 4.74 -6.10
N CYS A 69 -2.61 4.53 -5.15
CA CYS A 69 -2.73 3.40 -4.23
C CYS A 69 -3.95 3.51 -3.31
N PHE A 70 -4.30 4.72 -2.84
CA PHE A 70 -5.52 4.95 -2.07
C PHE A 70 -6.78 4.65 -2.88
N THR A 71 -6.89 5.17 -4.11
CA THR A 71 -8.06 4.89 -4.97
C THR A 71 -8.17 3.42 -5.37
N LEU A 72 -7.05 2.70 -5.46
CA LEU A 72 -7.04 1.27 -5.74
C LEU A 72 -7.34 0.42 -4.49
N LEU A 73 -6.89 0.81 -3.29
CA LEU A 73 -7.08 0.01 -2.08
C LEU A 73 -8.38 0.32 -1.33
N ASP A 74 -8.94 1.51 -1.54
CA ASP A 74 -10.20 1.96 -0.96
C ASP A 74 -11.26 2.14 -2.08
N PRO A 75 -11.74 1.05 -2.70
CA PRO A 75 -12.92 1.10 -3.53
C PRO A 75 -14.15 1.03 -2.62
N ASP A 76 -14.48 2.14 -1.98
CA ASP A 76 -15.86 2.42 -1.55
C ASP A 76 -16.63 3.05 -2.72
#